data_AF-A0A3A9SEZ8-F1
#
_entry.id   AF-A0A3A9SEZ8-F1
#
_cell.length_a   1.000
_cell.length_b   1.000
_cell.length_c   1.000
_cell.angle_alpha   90.00
_cell.angle_beta   90.00
_cell.angle_gamma   90.00
#
_symmetry.space_group_name_H-M   'P 1'
#
loop_
_entity.id
_entity.type
_entity.pdbx_description
1 polymer ?
#
loop_
_entity_poly.entity_id
_entity_poly.type
_entity_poly.pdbx_seq_one_letter_code
_entity_poly.pdbx_strand_id
1 'polypeptide(L)'
;MEELRKLLLHEVVSLYGPLQGQSIGAIIIPAFIGDFKKVLDSAESSDEIFEEYMTEDKKVHLILEGRKSLGARGPKLEITGAVVNDKRLHLTQEHCYV
;
A
#
# COMPACT_ATOMS: atom_id res chain seq x y z
N MET A 1 -3.89 8.97 1.13
CA MET A 1 -2.53 8.46 1.50
C MET A 1 -2.25 8.35 2.99
N GLU A 2 -2.53 9.37 3.80
CA GLU A 2 -2.18 9.34 5.24
C GLU A 2 -2.92 8.23 6.01
N GLU A 3 -4.19 7.99 5.67
CA GLU A 3 -5.00 6.94 6.30
C GLU A 3 -4.55 5.51 5.93
N LEU A 4 -4.16 5.26 4.67
CA LEU A 4 -3.58 3.96 4.29
C LEU A 4 -2.29 3.68 5.06
N ARG A 5 -1.44 4.71 5.23
CA ARG A 5 -0.21 4.57 6.02
C ARG A 5 -0.50 4.23 7.47
N LYS A 6 -1.53 4.84 8.08
CA LYS A 6 -1.96 4.52 9.46
C LYS A 6 -2.46 3.07 9.58
N LEU A 7 -3.26 2.59 8.63
CA LEU A 7 -3.74 1.21 8.63
C LEU A 7 -2.58 0.21 8.49
N LEU A 8 -1.67 0.45 7.55
CA LEU A 8 -0.48 -0.39 7.39
C LEU A 8 0.42 -0.34 8.64
N LEU A 9 0.59 0.85 9.23
CA LEU A 9 1.39 1.02 10.44
C LEU A 9 0.78 0.25 11.62
N HIS A 10 -0.54 0.25 11.76
CA HIS A 10 -1.23 -0.53 12.79
C HIS A 10 -0.92 -2.03 12.67
N GLU A 11 -0.96 -2.59 11.47
CA GLU A 11 -0.63 -4.01 11.26
C GLU A 11 0.86 -4.29 11.51
N VAL A 12 1.77 -3.43 11.02
CA VAL A 12 3.21 -3.57 11.29
C VAL A 12 3.51 -3.49 12.80
N VAL A 13 2.90 -2.55 13.51
CA VAL A 13 3.00 -2.45 14.98
C VAL A 13 2.46 -3.69 15.67
N SER A 14 1.40 -4.29 15.16
CA SER A 14 0.85 -5.53 15.73
C SER A 14 1.80 -6.72 15.59
N LEU A 15 2.67 -6.73 14.57
CA LEU A 15 3.63 -7.82 14.30
C LEU A 15 4.97 -7.66 15.03
N TYR A 16 5.46 -6.43 15.15
CA TYR A 16 6.77 -6.13 15.74
C TYR A 16 6.73 -5.53 17.15
N GLY A 17 5.54 -5.17 17.63
CA GLY A 17 5.34 -4.40 18.84
C GLY A 17 5.51 -2.89 18.63
N PRO A 18 5.10 -2.06 19.63
CA PRO A 18 4.95 -0.61 19.45
C PRO A 18 6.20 0.14 18.99
N LEU A 19 7.34 -0.09 19.66
CA LEU A 19 8.57 0.67 19.39
C LEU A 19 9.23 0.24 18.08
N GLN A 20 9.41 -1.08 17.90
CA GLN A 20 10.07 -1.62 16.72
C GLN A 20 9.18 -1.45 15.48
N GLY A 21 7.88 -1.69 15.59
CA GLY A 21 6.93 -1.53 14.49
C GLY A 21 6.79 -0.09 14.02
N GLN A 22 6.88 0.91 14.91
CA GLN A 22 6.93 2.31 14.49
C GLN A 22 8.17 2.63 13.65
N SER A 23 9.35 2.19 14.10
CA SER A 23 10.60 2.42 13.39
C SER A 23 10.63 1.73 12.03
N ILE A 24 10.25 0.45 11.98
CA ILE A 24 10.19 -0.33 10.74
C ILE A 24 9.12 0.24 9.80
N GLY A 25 7.90 0.49 10.31
CA GLY A 25 6.78 1.00 9.54
C GLY A 25 7.08 2.35 8.89
N ALA A 26 7.80 3.24 9.58
CA ALA A 26 8.22 4.53 9.03
C ALA A 26 9.15 4.40 7.80
N ILE A 27 9.81 3.27 7.62
CA ILE A 27 10.74 3.00 6.51
C ILE A 27 10.06 2.18 5.41
N ILE A 28 9.48 1.04 5.77
CA ILE A 28 8.99 0.08 4.76
C ILE A 28 7.71 0.56 4.09
N ILE A 29 6.80 1.23 4.81
CA ILE A 29 5.50 1.64 4.26
C ILE A 29 5.68 2.69 3.16
N PRO A 30 6.48 3.76 3.34
CA PRO A 30 6.77 4.69 2.23
C PRO A 30 7.48 4.02 1.06
N ALA A 31 8.38 3.06 1.32
CA ALA A 31 9.10 2.34 0.27
C ALA A 31 8.16 1.51 -0.60
N PHE A 32 7.31 0.67 0.02
CA PHE A 32 6.35 -0.17 -0.70
C PHE A 32 5.34 0.66 -1.50
N ILE A 33 4.77 1.70 -0.88
CA ILE A 33 3.84 2.60 -1.56
C ILE A 33 4.52 3.34 -2.72
N GLY A 34 5.74 3.84 -2.50
CA GLY A 34 6.48 4.58 -3.50
C GLY A 34 6.87 3.72 -4.69
N ASP A 35 7.24 2.47 -4.44
CA ASP A 35 7.50 1.49 -5.48
C ASP A 35 6.22 1.13 -6.25
N PHE A 36 5.14 0.80 -5.55
CA PHE A 36 3.85 0.48 -6.18
C PHE A 36 3.32 1.63 -7.05
N LYS A 37 3.52 2.87 -6.60
CA LYS A 37 3.18 4.06 -7.39
C LYS A 37 3.89 4.08 -8.74
N LYS A 38 5.16 3.65 -8.81
CA LYS A 38 5.91 3.59 -10.08
C LYS A 38 5.37 2.49 -10.99
N VAL A 39 5.01 1.33 -10.43
CA VAL A 39 4.41 0.23 -11.20
C VAL A 39 3.06 0.66 -11.77
N LEU A 40 2.22 1.32 -10.95
CA LEU A 40 0.98 1.92 -11.42
C LEU A 40 1.24 2.96 -12.52
N ASP A 41 2.24 3.83 -12.35
CA ASP A 41 2.58 4.89 -13.31
C ASP A 41 3.20 4.36 -14.62
N SER A 42 3.78 3.16 -14.63
CA SER A 42 4.25 2.49 -15.86
C SER A 42 3.18 1.62 -16.54
N ALA A 43 2.09 1.27 -15.86
CA ALA A 43 1.03 0.45 -16.44
C ALA A 43 0.39 1.09 -17.69
N GLU A 44 0.36 0.35 -18.81
CA GLU A 44 -0.19 0.86 -20.07
C GLU A 44 -1.72 0.84 -20.11
N SER A 45 -2.35 -0.04 -19.32
CA SER A 45 -3.80 -0.18 -19.22
C SER A 45 -4.36 0.45 -17.94
N SER A 46 -5.68 0.62 -17.93
CA SER A 46 -6.45 1.03 -16.75
C SER A 46 -6.95 -0.18 -15.95
N ASP A 47 -6.39 -1.36 -16.21
CA ASP A 47 -6.75 -2.58 -15.51
C ASP A 47 -6.22 -2.54 -14.07
N GLU A 48 -6.81 -3.40 -13.24
CA GLU A 48 -6.35 -3.59 -11.88
C GLU A 48 -5.04 -4.39 -11.89
N ILE A 49 -4.03 -3.83 -11.23
CA ILE A 49 -2.73 -4.46 -11.04
C ILE A 49 -2.51 -4.70 -9.54
N PHE A 50 -1.70 -5.70 -9.25
CA PHE A 50 -1.29 -6.00 -7.89
C PHE A 50 0.22 -6.23 -7.82
N GLU A 51 0.81 -5.88 -6.70
CA GLU A 51 2.22 -6.14 -6.39
C GLU A 51 2.36 -6.67 -4.97
N GLU A 52 3.36 -7.54 -4.80
CA GLU A 52 3.64 -8.21 -3.54
C GLU A 52 4.97 -7.75 -2.96
N TYR A 53 4.95 -7.39 -1.69
CA TYR A 53 6.08 -6.90 -0.94
C TYR A 53 6.29 -7.76 0.29
N MET A 54 7.53 -8.20 0.53
CA MET A 54 7.85 -9.02 1.69
C MET A 54 9.09 -8.46 2.39
N THR A 55 9.04 -8.35 3.72
CA THR A 55 10.22 -7.99 4.52
C THR A 55 11.22 -9.15 4.53
N GLU A 56 12.51 -8.84 4.70
CA GLU A 56 13.58 -9.87 4.70
C GLU A 56 13.38 -10.95 5.76
N ASP A 57 12.83 -10.57 6.91
CA ASP A 57 12.50 -11.48 8.01
C ASP A 57 11.18 -12.24 7.81
N LYS A 58 10.49 -12.00 6.69
CA LYS A 58 9.22 -12.62 6.26
C LYS A 58 8.05 -12.42 7.22
N LYS A 59 8.14 -11.44 8.13
CA LYS A 59 7.03 -11.15 9.06
C LYS A 59 5.92 -10.32 8.45
N VAL A 60 6.23 -9.53 7.41
CA VAL A 60 5.24 -8.74 6.68
C VAL A 60 5.23 -9.20 5.24
N HIS A 61 4.07 -9.67 4.79
CA HIS A 61 3.71 -9.86 3.39
C HIS A 61 2.58 -8.89 3.08
N LEU A 62 2.85 -7.90 2.23
CA LEU A 62 1.92 -6.87 1.83
C LEU A 62 1.60 -7.05 0.34
N ILE A 63 0.31 -7.18 0.02
CA ILE A 63 -0.18 -7.10 -1.35
C ILE A 63 -0.86 -5.75 -1.50
N LEU A 64 -0.44 -4.95 -2.48
CA LEU A 64 -1.12 -3.72 -2.86
C LEU A 64 -1.83 -3.93 -4.18
N GLU A 65 -3.07 -3.47 -4.26
CA GLU A 65 -3.88 -3.48 -5.47
C GLU A 65 -4.24 -2.05 -5.85
N GLY A 66 -4.28 -1.79 -7.14
CA GLY A 66 -4.56 -0.46 -7.63
C GLY A 66 -4.76 -0.44 -9.13
N ARG A 67 -5.16 0.74 -9.61
CA ARG A 67 -5.38 0.97 -11.04
C ARG A 67 -5.11 2.41 -11.41
N LYS A 68 -4.90 2.64 -12.69
CA LYS A 68 -4.99 3.97 -13.30
C LYS A 68 -6.44 4.29 -13.58
N SER A 69 -6.90 5.43 -13.07
CA SER A 69 -8.21 6.00 -13.38
C SER A 69 -8.05 7.27 -14.20
N LEU A 70 -8.97 7.54 -15.12
CA LEU A 70 -9.00 8.80 -15.88
C LEU A 70 -9.59 9.91 -15.00
N GLY A 71 -8.75 10.84 -14.57
CA GLY A 71 -9.15 12.04 -13.84
C GLY A 71 -9.32 13.26 -14.76
N ALA A 72 -10.10 14.24 -14.31
CA ALA A 72 -10.33 15.49 -15.05
C ALA A 72 -9.06 16.32 -15.35
N ARG A 73 -7.94 16.03 -14.66
CA ARG A 73 -6.64 16.70 -14.82
C ARG A 73 -5.51 15.76 -15.30
N GLY A 74 -5.87 14.57 -15.79
CA GLY A 74 -4.92 13.53 -16.18
C GLY A 74 -5.13 12.21 -15.42
N PRO A 75 -4.29 11.20 -15.70
CA PRO A 75 -4.39 9.90 -15.04
C PRO A 75 -4.18 10.04 -13.52
N LYS A 76 -5.08 9.43 -12.76
CA LYS A 76 -5.10 9.39 -11.30
C LYS A 76 -4.83 7.97 -10.84
N LEU A 77 -3.81 7.81 -10.01
CA LEU A 77 -3.46 6.51 -9.45
C LEU A 77 -4.34 6.24 -8.24
N GLU A 78 -5.00 5.08 -8.24
CA GLU A 78 -5.92 4.66 -7.19
C GLU A 78 -5.39 3.37 -6.57
N ILE A 79 -5.22 3.35 -5.25
CA ILE A 79 -5.02 2.10 -4.50
C ILE A 79 -6.42 1.59 -4.15
N THR A 80 -6.79 0.43 -4.69
CA THR A 80 -8.11 -0.20 -4.55
C THR A 80 -8.10 -1.28 -3.47
N GLY A 81 -6.93 -1.78 -3.08
CA GLY A 81 -6.79 -2.84 -2.11
C GLY A 81 -5.44 -2.85 -1.40
N ALA A 82 -5.46 -3.38 -0.18
CA ALA A 82 -4.26 -3.73 0.56
C ALA A 82 -4.54 -4.99 1.38
N VAL A 83 -3.63 -5.95 1.35
CA VAL A 83 -3.67 -7.18 2.15
C VAL A 83 -2.37 -7.28 2.94
N VAL A 84 -2.44 -7.44 4.26
CA VAL A 84 -1.26 -7.65 5.10
C VAL A 84 -1.37 -9.03 5.75
N ASN A 85 -0.42 -9.93 5.50
CA ASN A 85 -0.40 -11.30 6.05
C ASN A 85 -1.77 -11.99 5.92
N ASP A 86 -2.26 -12.10 4.68
CA ASP A 86 -3.57 -12.69 4.33
C ASP A 86 -4.81 -11.95 4.86
N LYS A 87 -4.63 -10.81 5.56
CA LYS A 87 -5.72 -9.98 6.07
C LYS A 87 -5.99 -8.81 5.14
N ARG A 88 -7.14 -8.84 4.46
CA ARG A 88 -7.63 -7.72 3.65
C ARG A 88 -7.95 -6.52 4.54
N LEU A 89 -7.33 -5.38 4.25
CA LEU A 89 -7.63 -4.12 4.92
C LEU A 89 -8.91 -3.51 4.35
N HIS A 90 -9.75 -2.98 5.23
CA HIS A 90 -10.95 -2.27 4.82
C HIS A 90 -10.59 -0.85 4.40
N LEU A 91 -10.53 -0.61 3.08
CA LEU A 91 -10.26 0.70 2.52
C LEU A 91 -11.58 1.42 2.21
N THR A 92 -11.75 2.62 2.77
CA THR A 92 -12.81 3.58 2.38
C THR A 92 -12.28 4.55 1.33
N GLN A 93 -13.14 5.33 0.67
CA GLN A 93 -12.74 6.32 -0.37
C GLN A 93 -11.66 7.32 0.10
N GLU A 94 -11.51 7.55 1.40
CA GLU A 94 -10.47 8.42 1.99
C GLU A 94 -9.06 7.80 1.93
N HIS A 95 -8.97 6.49 1.69
CA HIS A 95 -7.73 5.72 1.59
C HIS A 95 -7.21 5.62 0.16
N CYS A 96 -8.08 5.80 -0.84
CA CYS A 96 -7.85 5.35 -2.21
C CYS A 96 -7.10 6.35 -3.11
N TYR A 97 -6.94 7.61 -2.69
CA TYR A 97 -6.34 8.64 -3.54
C TYR A 97 -4.86 8.88 -3.22
N VAL A 98 -4.03 8.71 -4.26
CA VAL A 98 -2.59 9.03 -4.34
C VAL A 98 -2.37 10.42 -4.89
#